data_AF-A0A5B6ZH29-F1
#
_entry.id   AF-A0A5B6ZH29-F1
#
_cell.length_a   1.000
_cell.length_b   1.000
_cell.length_c   1.000
_cell.angle_alpha   90.00
_cell.angle_beta   90.00
_cell.angle_gamma   90.00
#
_symmetry.space_group_name_H-M   'P 1'
#
loop_
_entity.id
_entity.type
_entity.pdbx_description
1 polymer ?
#
loop_
_entity_poly.entity_id
_entity_poly.type
_entity_poly.pdbx_seq_one_letter_code
_entity_poly.pdbx_strand_id
1 'polypeptide(L)'
;NLRNLCNWTGIVCSTTGSISEINLSNANLTGTLVQFSFTSFPNLIRFDLSYNNLSESIPSTIGNLSKLTFLDLSNNSFVNNIPWEIGQLMELRYLSFLNNSLNGTIPYQLSNLQKLGRRDSTMFGKLQQQTLSVGFANESLSWCYSSNIHRGQSIEEPWLEWQSIGRFGATNISQL
;
A
#
# COMPACT_ATOMS: atom_id res chain seq x y z
N ASN A 1 -22.31 2.96 23.70
CA ASN A 1 -21.95 4.29 24.27
C ASN A 1 -21.29 5.12 23.16
N LEU A 2 -22.09 5.81 22.34
CA LEU A 2 -21.60 6.61 21.20
C LEU A 2 -20.95 7.94 21.62
N ARG A 3 -20.97 8.27 22.92
CA ARG A 3 -20.48 9.55 23.46
C ARG A 3 -18.99 9.53 23.78
N ASN A 4 -18.36 8.34 23.81
CA ASN A 4 -16.93 8.20 23.99
C ASN A 4 -16.43 7.01 23.18
N LEU A 5 -15.93 7.28 21.98
CA LEU A 5 -15.39 6.27 21.06
C LEU A 5 -14.08 5.66 21.57
N CYS A 6 -13.36 6.34 22.46
CA CYS A 6 -12.09 5.85 23.01
C CYS A 6 -12.24 4.62 23.92
N ASN A 7 -13.48 4.28 24.33
CA ASN A 7 -13.76 3.08 25.11
C ASN A 7 -14.09 1.86 24.24
N TRP A 8 -14.11 2.01 22.92
CA TRP A 8 -14.49 0.93 22.02
C TRP A 8 -13.29 0.02 21.79
N THR A 9 -13.56 -1.29 21.77
CA THR A 9 -12.55 -2.29 21.39
C THR A 9 -11.98 -1.93 20.02
N GLY A 10 -10.66 -1.93 19.90
CA GLY A 10 -9.99 -1.58 18.66
C GLY A 10 -9.82 -0.09 18.41
N ILE A 11 -10.26 0.79 19.30
CA ILE A 11 -10.05 2.24 19.18
C ILE A 11 -9.06 2.70 20.24
N VAL A 12 -7.99 3.39 19.82
CA VAL A 12 -7.08 4.08 20.73
C VAL A 12 -7.14 5.58 20.44
N CYS A 13 -7.21 6.37 21.51
CA CYS A 13 -7.16 7.82 21.43
C CYS A 13 -5.80 8.34 21.93
N SER A 14 -5.37 9.42 21.31
CA SER A 14 -4.23 10.23 21.73
C SER A 14 -4.49 10.90 23.09
N THR A 15 -3.44 11.50 23.66
CA THR A 15 -3.52 12.28 24.91
C THR A 15 -4.48 13.46 24.85
N THR A 16 -4.83 13.94 23.65
CA THR A 16 -5.80 15.02 23.43
C THR A 16 -7.24 14.51 23.27
N GLY A 17 -7.47 13.20 23.37
CA GLY A 17 -8.79 12.57 23.23
C GLY A 17 -9.23 12.34 21.77
N SER A 18 -8.40 12.68 20.79
CA SER A 18 -8.67 12.38 19.37
C SER A 18 -8.24 10.95 19.01
N ILE A 19 -8.99 10.27 18.16
CA ILE A 19 -8.69 8.90 17.73
C ILE A 19 -7.37 8.88 16.96
N SER A 20 -6.44 8.02 17.41
CA SER A 20 -5.11 7.83 16.84
C SER A 20 -4.91 6.43 16.25
N GLU A 21 -5.69 5.45 16.70
CA GLU A 21 -5.66 4.09 16.15
C GLU A 21 -7.07 3.55 15.98
N ILE A 22 -7.29 2.91 14.83
CA ILE A 22 -8.43 2.06 14.57
C ILE A 22 -7.85 0.71 14.15
N ASN A 23 -8.00 -0.29 15.01
CA ASN A 23 -7.64 -1.68 14.79
C ASN A 23 -8.89 -2.54 14.94
N LEU A 24 -9.52 -2.82 13.80
CA LEU A 24 -10.69 -3.69 13.70
C LEU A 24 -10.32 -4.93 12.89
N SER A 25 -9.08 -5.39 13.02
CA SER A 25 -8.63 -6.63 12.39
C SER A 25 -9.44 -7.81 12.91
N ASN A 26 -9.81 -8.74 12.02
CA ASN A 26 -10.58 -9.95 12.37
C ASN A 26 -11.88 -9.66 13.15
N ALA A 27 -12.56 -8.56 12.83
CA ALA A 27 -13.80 -8.14 13.49
C ALA A 27 -15.07 -8.61 12.75
N ASN A 28 -14.92 -9.48 11.74
CA ASN A 28 -15.99 -10.00 10.89
C ASN A 28 -16.83 -8.88 10.24
N LEU A 29 -16.17 -7.76 9.91
CA LEU A 29 -16.82 -6.61 9.28
C LEU A 29 -17.23 -6.95 7.85
N THR A 30 -18.43 -6.50 7.47
CA THR A 30 -18.95 -6.57 6.10
C THR A 30 -19.28 -5.15 5.62
N GLY A 31 -19.33 -4.94 4.31
CA GLY A 31 -19.74 -3.67 3.71
C GLY A 31 -18.61 -2.97 2.96
N THR A 32 -18.69 -1.64 2.86
CA THR A 32 -17.82 -0.82 1.99
C THR A 32 -17.21 0.35 2.76
N LEU A 33 -16.06 0.82 2.28
CA LEU A 33 -15.42 2.04 2.78
C LEU A 33 -15.93 3.32 2.10
N VAL A 34 -16.76 3.24 1.05
CA VAL A 34 -17.21 4.41 0.27
C VAL A 34 -17.87 5.50 1.12
N GLN A 35 -18.56 5.11 2.20
CA GLN A 35 -19.22 6.05 3.12
C GLN A 35 -18.37 6.40 4.36
N PHE A 36 -17.16 5.85 4.47
CA PHE A 36 -16.28 6.11 5.60
C PHE A 36 -15.71 7.54 5.51
N SER A 37 -15.99 8.34 6.54
CA SER A 37 -15.54 9.74 6.61
C SER A 37 -14.11 9.82 7.15
N PHE A 38 -13.12 9.64 6.27
CA PHE A 38 -11.69 9.72 6.63
C PHE A 38 -11.31 11.07 7.25
N THR A 39 -11.98 12.16 6.86
CA THR A 39 -11.73 13.52 7.40
C THR A 39 -12.11 13.65 8.87
N SER A 40 -12.92 12.74 9.42
CA SER A 40 -13.28 12.70 10.83
C SER A 40 -12.13 12.22 11.73
N PHE A 41 -11.04 11.71 11.14
CA PHE A 41 -9.90 11.15 11.88
C PHE A 41 -8.57 11.80 11.47
N PRO A 42 -8.41 13.13 11.63
CA PRO A 42 -7.22 13.86 11.18
C PRO A 42 -5.94 13.50 11.93
N ASN A 43 -6.06 12.80 13.08
CA ASN A 43 -4.95 12.36 13.91
C ASN A 43 -4.69 10.85 13.84
N LEU A 44 -5.29 10.14 12.89
CA LEU A 44 -5.14 8.70 12.75
C LEU A 44 -3.71 8.34 12.32
N ILE A 45 -3.07 7.48 13.10
CA ILE A 45 -1.69 7.01 12.93
C ILE A 45 -1.67 5.56 12.44
N ARG A 46 -2.62 4.75 12.91
CA ARG A 46 -2.76 3.33 12.54
C ARG A 46 -4.20 3.03 12.13
N PHE A 47 -4.34 2.44 10.95
CA PHE A 47 -5.61 1.95 10.42
C PHE A 47 -5.46 0.51 9.95
N ASP A 48 -6.07 -0.41 10.69
CA ASP A 48 -5.97 -1.84 10.46
C ASP A 48 -7.39 -2.42 10.36
N LEU A 49 -7.74 -2.82 9.14
CA LEU A 49 -8.99 -3.49 8.80
C LEU A 49 -8.72 -4.89 8.23
N SER A 50 -7.56 -5.45 8.50
CA SER A 50 -7.16 -6.74 7.94
C SER A 50 -8.08 -7.89 8.40
N TYR A 51 -8.17 -8.95 7.59
CA TYR A 51 -8.98 -10.14 7.92
C TYR A 51 -10.47 -9.81 8.15
N ASN A 52 -11.10 -9.13 7.20
CA ASN A 52 -12.53 -8.84 7.23
C ASN A 52 -13.17 -9.21 5.88
N ASN A 53 -14.47 -8.94 5.74
CA ASN A 53 -15.25 -9.18 4.53
C ASN A 53 -15.66 -7.84 3.87
N LEU A 54 -14.79 -6.82 3.90
CA LEU A 54 -15.04 -5.55 3.24
C LEU A 54 -14.85 -5.68 1.73
N SER A 55 -15.69 -5.01 0.96
CA SER A 55 -15.74 -5.13 -0.50
C SER A 55 -15.74 -3.76 -1.20
N GLU A 56 -15.90 -3.79 -2.52
CA GLU A 56 -15.87 -2.61 -3.42
C GLU A 56 -14.48 -1.95 -3.51
N SER A 57 -14.43 -0.70 -3.98
CA SER A 57 -13.19 0.06 -4.14
C SER A 57 -12.71 0.69 -2.84
N ILE A 58 -11.40 0.83 -2.71
CA ILE A 58 -10.78 1.70 -1.71
C ILE A 58 -11.04 3.17 -2.12
N PRO A 59 -11.68 4.00 -1.28
CA PRO A 59 -11.99 5.39 -1.63
C PRO A 59 -10.72 6.25 -1.71
N SER A 60 -10.65 7.16 -2.68
CA SER A 60 -9.55 8.12 -2.82
C SER A 60 -9.36 9.03 -1.60
N THR A 61 -10.43 9.28 -0.86
CA THR A 61 -10.41 10.08 0.37
C THR A 61 -9.56 9.49 1.49
N ILE A 62 -9.09 8.24 1.37
CA ILE A 62 -8.07 7.66 2.25
C ILE A 62 -6.77 8.49 2.26
N GLY A 63 -6.45 9.18 1.16
CA GLY A 63 -5.29 10.07 1.04
C GLY A 63 -5.31 11.26 2.02
N ASN A 64 -6.46 11.57 2.62
CA ASN A 64 -6.60 12.64 3.61
C ASN A 64 -5.98 12.30 4.98
N LEU A 65 -5.62 11.04 5.23
CA LEU A 65 -5.03 10.60 6.49
C LEU A 65 -3.53 10.93 6.56
N SER A 66 -3.18 12.22 6.53
CA SER A 66 -1.78 12.69 6.37
C SER A 66 -0.79 12.25 7.45
N LYS A 67 -1.27 11.80 8.62
CA LYS A 67 -0.45 11.29 9.74
C LYS A 67 -0.33 9.77 9.77
N LEU A 68 -0.94 9.07 8.82
CA LEU A 68 -1.01 7.62 8.83
C LEU A 68 0.38 7.02 8.61
N THR A 69 0.76 6.13 9.52
CA THR A 69 2.04 5.41 9.49
C THR A 69 1.87 3.92 9.18
N PHE A 70 0.67 3.38 9.46
CA PHE A 70 0.34 1.98 9.26
C PHE A 70 -1.04 1.86 8.62
N LEU A 71 -1.10 1.21 7.47
CA LEU A 71 -2.33 0.88 6.76
C LEU A 71 -2.34 -0.60 6.35
N ASP A 72 -3.26 -1.37 6.92
CA ASP A 72 -3.48 -2.77 6.52
C ASP A 72 -4.93 -2.99 6.12
N LEU A 73 -5.13 -3.29 4.83
CA LEU A 73 -6.41 -3.66 4.24
C LEU A 73 -6.38 -5.11 3.71
N SER A 74 -5.38 -5.90 4.11
CA SER A 74 -5.20 -7.25 3.61
C SER A 74 -6.31 -8.20 4.04
N ASN A 75 -6.47 -9.31 3.32
CA ASN A 75 -7.46 -10.35 3.62
C ASN A 75 -8.87 -9.75 3.69
N ASN A 76 -9.28 -9.12 2.59
CA ASN A 76 -10.61 -8.56 2.37
C ASN A 76 -11.07 -8.92 0.94
N SER A 77 -12.19 -8.35 0.50
CA SER A 77 -12.74 -8.52 -0.84
C SER A 77 -12.73 -7.21 -1.64
N PHE A 78 -11.77 -6.32 -1.41
CA PHE A 78 -11.63 -5.08 -2.18
C PHE A 78 -11.35 -5.41 -3.66
N VAL A 79 -11.94 -4.62 -4.57
CA VAL A 79 -11.86 -4.74 -6.03
C VAL A 79 -11.45 -3.40 -6.65
N ASN A 80 -11.32 -3.37 -7.97
CA ASN A 80 -10.88 -2.20 -8.75
C ASN A 80 -9.42 -1.81 -8.43
N ASN A 81 -9.04 -0.61 -8.88
CA ASN A 81 -7.67 -0.10 -8.78
C ASN A 81 -7.35 0.42 -7.37
N ILE A 82 -6.06 0.41 -7.04
CA ILE A 82 -5.53 1.16 -5.89
C ILE A 82 -5.63 2.66 -6.22
N PRO A 83 -6.25 3.50 -5.35
CA PRO A 83 -6.28 4.93 -5.57
C PRO A 83 -4.88 5.54 -5.47
N TRP A 84 -4.53 6.41 -6.40
CA TRP A 84 -3.21 7.04 -6.47
C TRP A 84 -2.95 7.99 -5.29
N GLU A 85 -4.03 8.47 -4.65
CA GLU A 85 -4.03 9.32 -3.46
C GLU A 85 -3.36 8.65 -2.26
N ILE A 86 -3.19 7.32 -2.26
CA ILE A 86 -2.37 6.63 -1.25
C ILE A 86 -0.92 7.11 -1.29
N GLY A 87 -0.43 7.57 -2.45
CA GLY A 87 0.88 8.23 -2.57
C GLY A 87 0.99 9.58 -1.86
N GLN A 88 -0.11 10.12 -1.31
CA GLN A 88 -0.11 11.34 -0.50
C GLN A 88 0.18 11.06 0.98
N LEU A 89 0.16 9.80 1.41
CA LEU A 89 0.40 9.36 2.79
C LEU A 89 1.90 9.34 3.12
N MET A 90 2.56 10.50 3.09
CA MET A 90 4.03 10.61 3.17
C MET A 90 4.65 10.09 4.48
N GLU A 91 3.85 9.90 5.53
CA GLU A 91 4.26 9.32 6.82
C GLU A 91 4.21 7.79 6.86
N LEU A 92 3.70 7.14 5.81
CA LEU A 92 3.42 5.72 5.80
C LEU A 92 4.70 4.88 5.84
N ARG A 93 4.72 3.91 6.77
CA ARG A 93 5.84 3.00 7.04
C ARG A 93 5.50 1.55 6.75
N TYR A 94 4.21 1.21 6.86
CA TYR A 94 3.64 -0.09 6.52
C TYR A 94 2.39 0.09 5.67
N LEU A 95 2.32 -0.68 4.60
CA LEU A 95 1.16 -0.75 3.70
C LEU A 95 0.94 -2.21 3.34
N SER A 96 -0.30 -2.67 3.31
CA SER A 96 -0.64 -4.00 2.81
C SER A 96 -2.02 -4.03 2.17
N PHE A 97 -2.09 -4.58 0.96
CA PHE A 97 -3.34 -4.88 0.25
C PHE A 97 -3.46 -6.37 -0.09
N LEU A 98 -2.61 -7.22 0.51
CA LEU A 98 -2.54 -8.64 0.18
C LEU A 98 -3.89 -9.34 0.32
N ASN A 99 -4.10 -10.41 -0.44
CA ASN A 99 -5.33 -11.22 -0.36
C ASN A 99 -6.60 -10.37 -0.51
N ASN A 100 -6.64 -9.54 -1.55
CA ASN A 100 -7.83 -8.88 -2.08
C ASN A 100 -8.03 -9.27 -3.56
N SER A 101 -9.08 -8.74 -4.18
CA SER A 101 -9.38 -8.87 -5.61
C SER A 101 -9.09 -7.57 -6.38
N LEU A 102 -8.13 -6.78 -5.91
CA LEU A 102 -7.68 -5.55 -6.57
C LEU A 102 -7.07 -5.87 -7.93
N ASN A 103 -7.33 -5.00 -8.91
CA ASN A 103 -6.87 -5.14 -10.28
C ASN A 103 -6.31 -3.80 -10.81
N GLY A 104 -5.93 -3.77 -12.08
CA GLY A 104 -5.36 -2.58 -12.70
C GLY A 104 -3.87 -2.38 -12.42
N THR A 105 -3.36 -1.19 -12.75
CA THR A 105 -1.94 -0.86 -12.60
C THR A 105 -1.62 -0.33 -11.21
N ILE A 106 -0.39 -0.58 -10.76
CA ILE A 106 0.14 0.02 -9.54
C ILE A 106 0.36 1.52 -9.81
N PRO A 107 -0.25 2.45 -9.04
CA PRO A 107 -0.03 3.88 -9.24
C PRO A 107 1.43 4.25 -8.97
N TYR A 108 2.07 4.93 -9.92
CA TYR A 108 3.46 5.37 -9.78
C TYR A 108 3.65 6.33 -8.58
N GLN A 109 2.58 7.00 -8.14
CA GLN A 109 2.56 7.88 -6.98
C GLN A 109 2.92 7.17 -5.67
N LEU A 110 2.82 5.82 -5.59
CA LEU A 110 3.33 5.07 -4.45
C LEU A 110 4.85 5.23 -4.28
N SER A 111 5.58 5.64 -5.31
CA SER A 111 7.01 6.00 -5.22
C SER A 111 7.29 7.21 -4.31
N ASN A 112 6.27 8.03 -4.00
CA ASN A 112 6.38 9.14 -3.05
C ASN A 112 6.50 8.67 -1.59
N LEU A 113 6.18 7.42 -1.30
CA LEU A 113 6.17 6.85 0.06
C LEU A 113 7.59 6.50 0.54
N GLN A 114 8.42 7.53 0.72
CA GLN A 114 9.85 7.37 1.05
C GLN A 114 10.12 6.68 2.40
N LYS A 115 9.13 6.67 3.30
CA LYS A 115 9.22 6.04 4.63
C LYS A 115 8.77 4.58 4.64
N LEU A 116 8.19 4.09 3.54
CA LEU A 116 7.75 2.71 3.42
C LEU A 116 8.99 1.79 3.43
N GLY A 117 9.05 0.89 4.40
CA GLY A 117 10.23 0.04 4.57
C GLY A 117 10.44 -0.87 3.35
N ARG A 118 11.63 -0.81 2.73
CA ARG A 118 12.04 -1.69 1.60
C ARG A 118 11.88 -3.20 1.87
N ARG A 119 11.67 -3.63 3.11
CA ARG A 119 11.54 -5.03 3.51
C ARG A 119 10.11 -5.58 3.47
N ASP A 120 9.09 -4.73 3.36
CA ASP A 120 7.70 -5.18 3.12
C ASP A 120 7.47 -5.39 1.62
N SER A 121 8.22 -6.33 1.04
CA SER A 121 8.01 -6.84 -0.34
C SER A 121 6.68 -7.61 -0.50
N THR A 122 5.92 -7.75 0.59
CA THR A 122 4.59 -8.36 0.66
C THR A 122 3.53 -7.56 -0.07
N MET A 123 3.70 -6.24 -0.24
CA MET A 123 2.77 -5.33 -0.90
C MET A 123 2.27 -5.74 -2.30
N PHE A 124 3.09 -6.44 -3.08
CA PHE A 124 2.84 -6.69 -4.51
C PHE A 124 2.75 -8.17 -4.88
N GLY A 125 2.89 -9.10 -3.92
CA GLY A 125 3.05 -10.53 -4.18
C GLY A 125 1.91 -11.23 -4.95
N LYS A 126 0.75 -10.57 -5.12
CA LYS A 126 -0.37 -11.08 -5.94
C LYS A 126 -0.70 -10.27 -7.20
N LEU A 127 -0.36 -8.98 -7.27
CA LEU A 127 -0.59 -8.18 -8.48
C LEU A 127 0.31 -8.66 -9.64
N GLN A 128 1.46 -9.27 -9.34
CA GLN A 128 2.34 -9.88 -10.35
C GLN A 128 1.76 -11.12 -11.04
N GLN A 129 0.79 -11.83 -10.44
CA GLN A 129 0.19 -13.02 -11.07
C GLN A 129 -0.96 -12.68 -12.03
N GLN A 130 -1.53 -11.48 -11.95
CA GLN A 130 -2.60 -11.03 -12.86
C GLN A 130 -2.08 -10.23 -14.07
N THR A 131 -0.83 -9.77 -14.06
CA THR A 131 -0.19 -9.10 -15.22
C THR A 131 0.28 -10.08 -16.30
N LEU A 132 0.08 -11.39 -16.14
CA LEU A 132 0.48 -12.41 -17.15
C LEU A 132 -0.42 -12.47 -18.39
N SER A 133 -1.47 -11.63 -18.49
CA SER A 133 -2.39 -11.64 -19.64
C SER A 133 -2.42 -10.36 -20.49
N VAL A 134 -1.47 -9.43 -20.32
CA VAL A 134 -1.39 -8.26 -21.22
C VAL A 134 0.03 -8.13 -21.76
N GLY A 135 0.17 -8.43 -23.05
CA GLY A 135 1.44 -8.41 -23.77
C GLY A 135 2.14 -7.05 -23.69
N PHE A 136 3.42 -7.08 -23.39
CA PHE A 136 4.28 -5.90 -23.44
C PHE A 136 4.60 -5.56 -24.89
N ALA A 137 4.08 -4.42 -25.36
CA ALA A 137 4.73 -3.65 -26.42
C ALA A 137 5.74 -2.72 -25.77
N ASN A 138 7.01 -3.04 -26.02
CA ASN A 138 8.22 -2.23 -25.96
C ASN A 138 8.58 -1.44 -24.67
N GLU A 139 9.74 -1.84 -24.14
CA GLU A 139 10.78 -1.00 -23.53
C GLU A 139 10.37 -0.09 -22.38
N SER A 140 10.43 -0.66 -21.18
CA SER A 140 11.24 -0.22 -20.03
C SER A 140 10.50 -0.53 -18.74
N LEU A 141 10.99 -1.56 -18.04
CA LEU A 141 10.98 -1.81 -16.59
C LEU A 141 11.28 -3.31 -16.39
N SER A 142 12.54 -3.67 -16.64
CA SER A 142 13.08 -4.98 -16.24
C SER A 142 13.44 -4.93 -14.76
N TRP A 143 12.49 -5.21 -13.87
CA TRP A 143 12.79 -5.43 -12.45
C TRP A 143 11.91 -6.54 -11.86
N CYS A 144 12.59 -7.48 -11.18
CA CYS A 144 12.10 -8.58 -10.34
C CYS A 144 11.74 -9.90 -11.04
N TYR A 145 12.75 -10.54 -11.64
CA TYR A 145 12.77 -12.00 -11.78
C TYR A 145 13.46 -12.62 -10.56
N SER A 146 12.69 -13.20 -9.63
CA SER A 146 13.12 -14.39 -8.85
C SER A 146 12.13 -14.71 -7.73
N SER A 147 11.39 -15.82 -7.91
CA SER A 147 11.44 -17.01 -7.04
C SER A 147 10.14 -17.81 -7.14
N ASN A 148 10.02 -18.61 -8.20
CA ASN A 148 9.33 -19.90 -8.13
C ASN A 148 10.27 -20.94 -8.73
N ILE A 149 11.20 -21.39 -7.89
CA ILE A 149 12.03 -22.58 -8.15
C ILE A 149 11.10 -23.79 -8.02
N HIS A 150 10.55 -24.24 -9.15
CA HIS A 150 10.18 -25.65 -9.29
C HIS A 150 11.38 -26.38 -9.91
N ARG A 151 11.92 -27.32 -9.12
CA ARG A 151 12.92 -28.35 -9.44
C ARG A 151 13.65 -28.21 -10.78
N GLY A 152 14.94 -27.88 -10.67
CA GLY A 152 15.98 -28.37 -11.57
C GLY A 152 16.27 -27.49 -12.77
N GLN A 153 17.09 -26.46 -12.57
CA GLN A 153 18.09 -25.98 -13.53
C GLN A 153 18.99 -24.95 -12.85
N SER A 154 20.30 -25.16 -12.94
CA SER A 154 21.37 -24.29 -12.47
C SER A 154 21.62 -23.17 -13.47
N ILE A 155 21.74 -21.92 -13.00
CA ILE A 155 22.35 -20.84 -13.79
C ILE A 155 23.17 -19.95 -12.86
N GLU A 156 24.39 -19.65 -13.28
CA GLU A 156 25.43 -18.92 -12.56
C GLU A 156 25.07 -17.43 -12.34
N GLU A 157 25.45 -16.93 -11.16
CA GLU A 157 25.27 -15.56 -10.67
C GLU A 157 26.28 -14.57 -11.30
N PRO A 158 25.88 -13.34 -11.69
CA PRO A 158 26.79 -12.22 -11.81
C PRO A 158 26.39 -11.06 -10.87
N TRP A 159 26.85 -11.09 -9.61
CA TRP A 159 26.81 -9.95 -8.68
C TRP A 159 28.19 -9.35 -8.45
N LEU A 160 28.74 -8.57 -9.40
CA LEU A 160 29.94 -7.75 -9.13
C LEU A 160 30.02 -6.46 -9.97
N GLU A 161 28.94 -5.66 -10.09
CA GLU A 161 29.10 -4.34 -10.75
C GLU A 161 28.13 -3.22 -10.33
N TRP A 162 27.93 -3.01 -9.01
CA TRP A 162 27.07 -1.91 -8.52
C TRP A 162 27.73 -0.98 -7.50
N GLN A 163 28.99 -0.62 -7.71
CA GLN A 163 29.67 0.42 -6.91
C GLN A 163 29.88 1.78 -7.61
N SER A 164 29.32 2.05 -8.80
CA SER A 164 29.68 3.30 -9.53
C SER A 164 28.55 4.31 -9.84
N ILE A 165 27.27 4.02 -9.60
CA ILE A 165 26.19 4.96 -10.01
C ILE A 165 25.63 5.71 -8.80
N GLY A 166 26.49 6.56 -8.23
CA GLY A 166 26.13 7.58 -7.27
C GLY A 166 26.74 8.91 -7.71
N ARG A 167 26.04 9.64 -8.58
CA ARG A 167 26.17 11.10 -8.86
C ARG A 167 25.54 11.39 -10.23
N PHE A 168 24.39 12.04 -10.26
CA PHE A 168 24.01 13.10 -11.20
C PHE A 168 22.78 13.77 -10.54
N GLY A 169 22.82 15.01 -10.05
CA GLY A 169 23.48 16.18 -10.61
C GLY A 169 22.46 16.90 -11.48
N ALA A 170 21.87 17.96 -10.93
CA ALA A 170 20.92 18.81 -11.63
C ALA A 170 21.55 19.41 -12.90
N THR A 171 20.87 19.30 -14.05
CA THR A 171 21.11 20.23 -15.15
C THR A 171 19.87 20.45 -16.00
N ASN A 172 19.64 21.74 -16.27
CA ASN A 172 18.64 22.39 -17.11
C ASN A 172 18.20 21.62 -18.36
N ILE A 173 16.89 21.66 -18.59
CA ILE A 173 16.29 21.46 -19.91
C ILE A 173 16.31 22.81 -20.63
N SER A 174 17.24 22.96 -21.56
CA SER A 174 17.12 23.89 -22.68
C SER A 174 17.80 23.28 -23.90
N GLN A 175 17.01 23.11 -24.96
CA GLN A 175 17.39 22.72 -26.34
C GLN A 175 17.73 21.25 -26.59
N LEU A 176 16.74 20.48 -27.06
CA LEU A 176 16.56 20.00 -28.45
C LEU A 176 15.28 19.18 -28.56
#